data_AF-A0AA42I2R3-F1
#
_entry.id   AF-A0AA42I2R3-F1
#
_cell.length_a   1.000
_cell.length_b   1.000
_cell.length_c   1.000
_cell.angle_alpha   90.00
_cell.angle_beta   90.00
_cell.angle_gamma   90.00
#
_symmetry.space_group_name_H-M   'P 1'
#
loop_
_entity.id
_entity.type
_entity.pdbx_description
1 polymer ?
#
loop_
_entity_poly.entity_id
_entity_poly.type
_entity_poly.pdbx_seq_one_letter_code
_entity_poly.pdbx_strand_id
1 'polypeptide(L)'
;MSNACWSPLLYLLLATGAHAQTNVYKCVDGPHPVYQQTPCQGRAEWRWEVPAEPSSTGASAAKAASPASMRPRVVQQRRARAALIPISADPAACERARQHRGKVLANGKRMDFVQRRQLDDAVHEACR
;
A
#
# COMPACT_ATOMS: atom_id res chain seq x y z
N MET A 1 -54.61 -21.21 -11.73
CA MET A 1 -53.37 -20.68 -12.35
C MET A 1 -52.86 -19.57 -11.44
N SER A 2 -52.16 -19.94 -10.37
CA SER A 2 -51.82 -19.06 -9.25
C SER A 2 -50.36 -18.63 -9.33
N ASN A 3 -50.00 -17.87 -10.36
CA ASN A 3 -48.62 -17.46 -10.61
C ASN A 3 -48.37 -15.95 -10.37
N ALA A 4 -49.34 -15.23 -9.80
CA ALA A 4 -49.25 -13.77 -9.63
C ALA A 4 -48.67 -13.31 -8.28
N CYS A 5 -48.44 -14.19 -7.30
CA CYS A 5 -47.97 -13.80 -5.96
C CYS A 5 -46.44 -13.79 -5.77
N TRP A 6 -45.68 -14.31 -6.75
CA TRP A 6 -44.23 -14.50 -6.57
C TRP A 6 -43.38 -13.27 -6.92
N SER A 7 -43.90 -12.34 -7.72
CA SER A 7 -43.15 -11.14 -8.16
C SER A 7 -42.92 -10.07 -7.08
N PRO A 8 -43.90 -9.69 -6.23
CA PRO A 8 -43.64 -8.66 -5.23
C PRO A 8 -42.74 -9.17 -4.10
N LEU A 9 -42.84 -10.47 -3.78
CA LEU A 9 -41.99 -11.11 -2.77
C LEU A 9 -40.52 -11.17 -3.22
N LEU A 10 -40.28 -11.42 -4.52
CA LEU A 10 -38.94 -11.41 -5.10
C LEU A 10 -38.31 -10.02 -5.04
N TYR A 11 -39.08 -8.96 -5.33
CA TYR A 11 -38.62 -7.58 -5.33
C TYR A 11 -38.25 -7.07 -3.93
N LEU A 12 -38.97 -7.51 -2.89
CA LEU A 12 -38.63 -7.22 -1.49
C LEU A 12 -37.34 -7.91 -1.02
N LEU A 13 -37.01 -9.10 -1.55
CA LEU A 13 -35.77 -9.83 -1.21
C LEU A 13 -34.50 -9.23 -1.84
N LEU A 14 -34.62 -8.45 -2.93
CA LEU A 14 -33.49 -7.78 -3.58
C LEU A 14 -33.08 -6.46 -2.89
N ALA A 15 -33.93 -5.90 -2.01
CA ALA A 15 -33.63 -4.66 -1.29
C ALA A 15 -32.76 -4.87 -0.04
N THR A 16 -32.58 -6.10 0.43
CA THR A 16 -31.64 -6.46 1.51
C THR A 16 -30.23 -6.72 0.98
N GLY A 17 -29.78 -5.93 0.01
CA GLY A 17 -28.35 -5.74 -0.22
C GLY A 17 -27.82 -4.84 0.89
N ALA A 18 -27.61 -5.41 2.08
CA ALA A 18 -26.91 -4.71 3.15
C ALA A 18 -25.57 -4.27 2.59
N HIS A 19 -25.45 -2.97 2.31
CA HIS A 19 -24.16 -2.34 2.10
C HIS A 19 -23.33 -2.75 3.31
N ALA A 20 -22.36 -3.63 3.10
CA ALA A 20 -21.37 -3.97 4.09
C ALA A 20 -20.44 -2.77 4.23
N GLN A 21 -20.97 -1.68 4.79
CA GLN A 21 -20.20 -0.56 5.31
C GLN A 21 -19.34 -1.16 6.42
N THR A 22 -18.08 -1.45 6.08
CA THR A 22 -17.15 -2.04 7.04
C THR A 22 -16.69 -0.92 7.95
N ASN A 23 -17.36 -0.82 9.11
CA ASN A 23 -16.90 0.02 10.19
C ASN A 23 -15.66 -0.63 10.80
N VAL A 24 -14.64 0.15 11.14
CA VAL A 24 -13.52 -0.33 11.96
C VAL A 24 -13.56 0.40 13.28
N TYR A 25 -13.52 -0.38 14.35
CA TYR A 25 -13.54 0.08 15.73
C TYR A 25 -12.16 -0.10 16.33
N LYS A 26 -11.66 0.92 17.02
CA LYS A 26 -10.49 0.83 17.90
C LYS A 26 -10.96 0.58 19.33
N CYS A 27 -10.83 -0.66 19.78
CA CYS A 27 -11.18 -1.08 21.13
C CYS A 27 -9.95 -0.98 22.03
N VAL A 28 -10.09 -0.31 23.19
CA VAL A 28 -8.99 -0.05 24.13
C VAL A 28 -9.24 -0.63 25.53
N ASP A 29 -10.25 -1.49 25.67
CA ASP A 29 -10.65 -2.07 26.96
C ASP A 29 -9.69 -3.17 27.47
N GLY A 30 -8.69 -3.57 26.67
CA GLY A 30 -7.68 -4.58 27.01
C GLY A 30 -6.27 -4.00 27.21
N PRO A 31 -5.26 -4.84 27.48
CA PRO A 31 -3.87 -4.40 27.67
C PRO A 31 -3.26 -3.76 26.42
N HIS A 32 -3.80 -4.06 25.23
CA HIS A 32 -3.37 -3.51 23.95
C HIS A 32 -4.58 -3.07 23.11
N PRO A 33 -4.46 -2.00 22.30
CA PRO A 33 -5.52 -1.58 21.40
C PRO A 33 -5.74 -2.63 20.29
N VAL A 34 -6.99 -3.01 20.06
CA VAL A 34 -7.39 -3.96 19.01
C VAL A 34 -8.28 -3.24 18.01
N TYR A 35 -7.98 -3.44 16.72
CA TYR A 35 -8.80 -2.93 15.62
C TYR A 35 -9.64 -4.07 15.05
N GLN A 36 -10.96 -3.89 14.98
CA GLN A 36 -11.88 -4.93 14.56
C GLN A 36 -13.07 -4.35 13.79
N GLN A 37 -13.69 -5.17 12.95
CA GLN A 37 -14.87 -4.78 12.17
C GLN A 37 -16.19 -4.93 12.96
N THR A 38 -16.14 -5.67 14.07
CA THR A 38 -17.26 -5.82 15.00
C THR A 38 -17.22 -4.72 16.06
N PRO A 39 -18.37 -4.18 16.49
CA PRO A 39 -18.41 -3.24 17.62
C PRO A 39 -17.69 -3.80 18.85
N CYS A 40 -17.01 -2.93 19.59
CA CYS A 40 -16.40 -3.30 20.86
C CYS A 40 -17.49 -3.77 21.85
N GLN A 41 -17.19 -4.78 22.67
CA GLN A 41 -18.08 -5.18 23.77
C GLN A 41 -18.20 -4.08 24.84
N GLY A 42 -17.23 -3.16 24.89
CA GLY A 42 -17.22 -1.95 25.71
C GLY A 42 -17.08 -0.68 24.86
N ARG A 43 -16.29 0.30 25.32
CA ARG A 43 -16.22 1.61 24.66
C ARG A 43 -15.20 1.56 23.52
N ALA A 44 -15.69 1.80 22.30
CA ALA A 44 -14.80 2.16 21.19
C ALA A 44 -14.24 3.57 21.42
N GLU A 45 -12.91 3.70 21.39
CA GLU A 45 -12.27 5.02 21.44
C GLU A 45 -12.55 5.79 20.13
N TRP A 46 -12.53 5.07 19.01
CA TRP A 46 -12.72 5.61 17.68
C TRP A 46 -13.45 4.63 16.77
N ARG A 47 -14.31 5.16 15.89
CA ARG A 47 -14.99 4.44 14.81
C ARG A 47 -14.78 5.19 13.50
N TRP A 48 -14.34 4.50 12.46
CA TRP A 48 -14.36 5.03 11.10
C TRP A 48 -15.11 4.10 10.16
N GLU A 49 -15.81 4.70 9.20
CA GLU A 49 -16.43 4.00 8.09
C GLU A 49 -15.39 3.84 6.99
N VAL A 50 -15.17 2.60 6.53
CA VAL A 50 -14.35 2.35 5.34
C VAL A 50 -15.27 2.43 4.12
N PRO A 51 -15.02 3.36 3.19
CA PRO A 51 -15.77 3.42 1.94
C PRO A 51 -15.69 2.07 1.23
N ALA A 52 -16.80 1.66 0.60
CA ALA A 52 -16.77 0.47 -0.25
C ALA A 52 -15.71 0.67 -1.34
N GLU A 53 -14.76 -0.26 -1.43
CA GLU A 53 -13.79 -0.25 -2.52
C GLU A 53 -14.57 -0.27 -3.85
N PRO A 54 -14.28 0.66 -4.79
CA PRO A 54 -14.89 0.62 -6.10
C PRO A 54 -14.56 -0.73 -6.74
N SER A 55 -15.54 -1.35 -7.39
CA SER A 55 -15.36 -2.60 -8.11
C SER A 55 -14.25 -2.43 -9.14
N SER A 56 -13.05 -2.91 -8.79
CA SER A 56 -11.90 -2.88 -9.67
C SER A 56 -12.25 -3.71 -10.91
N THR A 57 -12.45 -3.03 -12.04
CA THR A 57 -12.61 -3.67 -13.37
C THR A 57 -11.31 -4.39 -13.81
N GLY A 58 -10.26 -4.40 -12.99
CA GLY A 58 -9.00 -5.10 -13.22
C GLY A 58 -8.63 -6.11 -12.14
N ALA A 59 -9.53 -6.46 -11.21
CA ALA A 59 -9.28 -7.54 -10.27
C ALA A 59 -9.42 -8.87 -11.02
N SER A 60 -8.30 -9.36 -11.56
CA SER A 60 -8.18 -10.78 -11.91
C SER A 60 -8.57 -11.56 -10.66
N ALA A 61 -9.76 -12.17 -10.68
CA ALA A 61 -10.31 -12.94 -9.57
C ALA A 61 -9.19 -13.81 -8.99
N ALA A 62 -8.82 -13.57 -7.73
CA ALA A 62 -7.91 -14.44 -7.03
C ALA A 62 -8.58 -15.80 -7.01
N LYS A 63 -8.10 -16.71 -7.87
CA LYS A 63 -8.63 -18.06 -7.99
C LYS A 63 -8.56 -18.68 -6.60
N ALA A 64 -9.71 -19.07 -6.05
CA ALA A 64 -9.77 -19.79 -4.78
C ALA A 64 -8.72 -20.90 -4.83
N ALA A 65 -7.83 -20.92 -3.84
CA ALA A 65 -6.75 -21.90 -3.80
C ALA A 65 -7.39 -23.29 -3.73
N SER A 66 -7.29 -24.06 -4.84
CA SER A 66 -7.61 -25.48 -4.80
C SER A 66 -6.70 -26.16 -3.78
N PRO A 67 -7.19 -27.17 -3.03
CA PRO A 67 -6.34 -27.95 -2.15
C PRO A 67 -5.17 -28.49 -2.98
N ALA A 68 -3.96 -28.10 -2.59
CA ALA A 68 -2.76 -28.38 -3.33
C ALA A 68 -2.59 -29.90 -3.48
N SER A 69 -2.61 -30.39 -4.72
CA SER A 69 -2.10 -31.73 -5.03
C SER A 69 -0.62 -31.77 -4.63
N MET A 70 -0.26 -32.68 -3.71
CA MET A 70 1.12 -32.98 -3.30
C MET A 70 1.92 -33.66 -4.43
N ARG A 71 1.95 -33.05 -5.63
CA ARG A 71 2.90 -33.44 -6.66
C ARG A 71 4.18 -32.63 -6.46
N PRO A 72 5.37 -33.26 -6.39
CA PRO A 72 6.63 -32.54 -6.30
C PRO A 72 6.78 -31.65 -7.53
N ARG A 73 6.64 -30.35 -7.32
CA ARG A 73 6.80 -29.34 -8.37
C ARG A 73 8.30 -29.23 -8.64
N VAL A 74 8.75 -29.70 -9.81
CA VAL A 74 10.11 -29.44 -10.29
C VAL A 74 10.22 -27.94 -10.51
N VAL A 75 10.88 -27.25 -9.59
CA VAL A 75 11.17 -25.81 -9.69
C VAL A 75 12.29 -25.66 -10.71
N GLN A 76 11.92 -25.37 -11.96
CA GLN A 76 12.88 -24.84 -12.91
C GLN A 76 13.38 -23.49 -12.37
N GLN A 77 14.67 -23.44 -12.00
CA GLN A 77 15.34 -22.21 -11.61
C GLN A 77 15.44 -21.26 -12.80
N ARG A 78 14.36 -20.52 -13.08
CA ARG A 78 14.43 -19.38 -13.98
C ARG A 78 15.22 -18.28 -13.26
N ARG A 79 16.30 -17.81 -13.88
CA ARG A 79 17.04 -16.63 -13.39
C ARG A 79 16.06 -15.46 -13.28
N ALA A 80 15.93 -14.90 -12.07
CA ALA A 80 15.18 -13.68 -11.86
C ALA A 80 15.81 -12.57 -12.70
N ARG A 81 15.03 -12.00 -13.63
CA ARG A 81 15.43 -10.80 -14.37
C ARG A 81 14.92 -9.61 -13.57
N ALA A 82 15.84 -8.90 -12.91
CA ALA A 82 15.54 -7.62 -12.29
C ALA A 82 15.75 -6.51 -13.31
N ALA A 83 14.77 -5.63 -13.47
CA ALA A 83 14.95 -4.37 -14.18
C ALA A 83 15.36 -3.32 -13.14
N LEU A 84 16.51 -2.67 -13.35
CA LEU A 84 16.92 -1.54 -12.53
C LEU A 84 16.10 -0.32 -12.97
N ILE A 85 15.29 0.22 -12.07
CA ILE A 85 14.60 1.49 -12.29
C ILE A 85 15.59 2.59 -11.90
N PRO A 86 16.08 3.42 -12.85
CA PRO A 86 17.02 4.48 -12.53
C PRO A 86 16.34 5.52 -11.63
N ILE A 87 16.97 5.82 -10.50
CA ILE A 87 16.46 6.78 -9.49
C ILE A 87 16.79 8.24 -9.88
N SER A 88 17.73 8.44 -10.80
CA SER A 88 18.17 9.75 -11.31
C SER A 88 18.27 9.73 -12.83
N ALA A 89 18.09 10.89 -13.48
CA ALA A 89 18.19 11.02 -14.93
C ALA A 89 19.62 10.71 -15.44
N ASP A 90 20.65 11.11 -14.69
CA ASP A 90 22.06 10.76 -14.93
C ASP A 90 22.74 10.26 -13.65
N PRO A 91 22.82 8.94 -13.44
CA PRO A 91 23.49 8.35 -12.29
C PRO A 91 24.96 8.73 -12.17
N ALA A 92 25.66 8.92 -13.29
CA ALA A 92 27.08 9.24 -13.28
C ALA A 92 27.34 10.71 -12.90
N ALA A 93 26.48 11.65 -13.32
CA ALA A 93 26.54 13.03 -12.84
C ALA A 93 26.21 13.13 -11.34
N CYS A 94 25.16 12.42 -10.88
CA CYS A 94 24.78 12.39 -9.47
C CYS A 94 25.93 11.87 -8.58
N GLU A 95 26.56 10.75 -8.94
CA GLU A 95 27.67 10.19 -8.17
C GLU A 95 28.90 11.12 -8.16
N ARG A 96 29.23 11.76 -9.30
CA ARG A 96 30.31 12.76 -9.34
C ARG A 96 30.04 13.95 -8.41
N ALA A 97 28.81 14.43 -8.36
CA ALA A 97 28.43 15.53 -7.46
C ALA A 97 28.55 15.13 -5.98
N ARG A 98 28.12 13.90 -5.62
CA ARG A 98 28.30 13.36 -4.25
C ARG A 98 29.76 13.24 -3.86
N GLN A 99 30.61 12.75 -4.76
CA GLN A 99 32.06 12.64 -4.53
C GLN A 99 32.70 14.02 -4.36
N HIS A 100 32.33 14.99 -5.19
CA HIS A 100 32.81 16.37 -5.06
C HIS A 100 32.45 16.97 -3.70
N ARG A 101 31.19 16.81 -3.27
CA ARG A 101 30.76 17.21 -1.93
C ARG A 101 31.60 16.55 -0.84
N GLY A 102 31.81 15.24 -0.92
CA GLY A 102 32.67 14.51 0.03
C GLY A 102 34.08 15.09 0.13
N LYS A 103 34.71 15.41 -1.02
CA LYS A 103 36.05 16.03 -1.09
C LYS A 103 36.08 17.42 -0.45
N VAL A 104 35.10 18.27 -0.77
CA VAL A 104 35.01 19.64 -0.21
C VAL A 104 34.87 19.59 1.31
N LEU A 105 34.03 18.67 1.82
CA LEU A 105 33.83 18.50 3.26
C LEU A 105 35.02 17.88 3.97
N ALA A 106 35.77 17.01 3.30
CA ALA A 106 37.00 16.42 3.84
C ALA A 106 38.15 17.43 3.97
N ASN A 107 38.18 18.47 3.12
CA ASN A 107 39.21 19.51 3.14
C ASN A 107 39.09 20.54 4.29
N GLY A 108 38.24 20.27 5.28
CA GLY A 108 38.46 20.71 6.67
C GLY A 108 38.24 22.17 7.03
N LYS A 109 37.92 23.07 6.09
CA LYS A 109 37.53 24.44 6.44
C LYS A 109 36.09 24.45 6.95
N ARG A 110 35.84 24.99 8.16
CA ARG A 110 34.48 25.25 8.64
C ARG A 110 33.78 26.17 7.64
N MET A 111 32.85 25.61 6.88
CA MET A 111 31.98 26.34 5.96
C MET A 111 30.85 26.98 6.75
N ASP A 112 30.41 28.15 6.30
CA ASP A 112 29.16 28.73 6.76
C ASP A 112 27.97 27.86 6.32
N PHE A 113 26.83 28.00 7.01
CA PHE A 113 25.59 27.32 6.70
C PHE A 113 25.15 27.55 5.25
N VAL A 114 25.24 28.79 4.75
CA VAL A 114 24.84 29.12 3.37
C VAL A 114 25.70 28.36 2.36
N GLN A 115 27.02 28.32 2.58
CA GLN A 115 27.94 27.60 1.70
C GLN A 115 27.68 26.10 1.73
N ARG A 116 27.39 25.54 2.92
CA ARG A 116 27.05 24.13 3.06
C ARG A 116 25.76 23.79 2.34
N ARG A 117 24.76 24.67 2.42
CA ARG A 117 23.48 24.51 1.72
C ARG A 117 23.65 24.56 0.21
N GLN A 118 24.42 25.51 -0.32
CA GLN A 118 24.70 25.59 -1.77
C GLN A 118 25.33 24.30 -2.31
N LEU A 119 26.21 23.67 -1.51
CA LEU A 119 26.83 22.39 -1.87
C LEU A 119 25.80 21.25 -1.89
N ASP A 120 24.84 21.25 -0.96
CA ASP A 120 23.76 20.27 -0.93
C ASP A 120 22.77 20.47 -2.09
N ASP A 121 22.41 21.72 -2.39
CA ASP A 121 21.52 22.08 -3.51
C ASP A 121 22.15 21.69 -4.86
N ALA A 122 23.47 21.87 -5.03
CA ALA A 122 24.18 21.43 -6.23
C ALA A 122 24.14 19.91 -6.43
N VAL A 123 24.19 19.13 -5.34
CA VAL A 123 24.01 17.67 -5.42
C VAL A 123 22.56 17.31 -5.74
N HIS A 124 21.60 18.04 -5.18
CA HIS A 124 20.19 17.80 -5.45
C HIS A 124 19.86 18.00 -6.94
N GLU A 125 20.29 19.11 -7.54
CA GLU A 125 20.05 19.38 -8.96
C GLU A 125 20.75 18.38 -9.88
N ALA A 126 21.93 17.87 -9.50
CA ALA A 126 22.62 16.84 -10.28
C ALA A 126 21.97 15.44 -10.19
N CYS A 127 21.12 15.21 -9.18
CA CYS A 127 20.49 13.92 -8.93
C CYS A 127 18.99 13.88 -9.25
N ARG A 128 18.39 15.04 -9.56
CA ARG A 128 17.01 15.16 -10.01
C ARG A 128 16.82 14.55 -11.41
#